data_AF-A0A523Y6S4-F1
#
_entry.id   AF-A0A523Y6S4-F1
#
_cell.length_a   1.000
_cell.length_b   1.000
_cell.length_c   1.000
_cell.angle_alpha   90.00
_cell.angle_beta   90.00
_cell.angle_gamma   90.00
#
_symmetry.space_group_name_H-M   'P 1'
#
loop_
_entity.id
_entity.type
_entity.pdbx_description
1 polymer ?
#
loop_
_entity_poly.entity_id
_entity_poly.type
_entity_poly.pdbx_seq_one_letter_code
_entity_poly.pdbx_strand_id
1 'polypeptide(L)' 'MNLAILRDTISDMVTDLLFYDRKEDIELPKGAIEKAIKDEIISIDYIVDMFRKELERNLKDNK' A
#
# COMPACT_ATOMS: atom_id res chain seq x y z
N MET A 1 -18.21 -1.50 -14.91
CA MET A 1 -16.86 -1.60 -14.31
C MET A 1 -16.35 -3.01 -14.50
N ASN A 2 -15.17 -3.20 -15.10
CA ASN A 2 -14.58 -4.52 -15.26
C ASN A 2 -13.78 -4.86 -13.98
N LEU A 3 -14.20 -5.92 -13.28
CA LEU A 3 -13.54 -6.34 -12.03
C LEU A 3 -12.09 -6.79 -12.25
N ALA A 4 -11.74 -7.28 -13.44
CA ALA A 4 -10.37 -7.64 -13.78
C ALA A 4 -9.48 -6.39 -13.78
N ILE A 5 -9.92 -5.31 -14.44
CA ILE A 5 -9.17 -4.05 -14.48
C ILE A 5 -9.00 -3.48 -13.07
N LEU A 6 -10.04 -3.53 -12.24
CA LEU A 6 -9.95 -3.05 -10.85
C LEU A 6 -8.90 -3.83 -10.04
N ARG A 7 -8.88 -5.15 -10.17
CA ARG A 7 -7.88 -6.00 -9.50
C ARG A 7 -6.48 -5.68 -9.99
N ASP A 8 -6.30 -5.49 -11.29
CA ASP A 8 -4.99 -5.19 -11.87
C ASP A 8 -4.50 -3.83 -11.37
N THR A 9 -5.37 -2.82 -11.27
CA THR A 9 -5.04 -1.53 -10.63
C THR A 9 -4.61 -1.69 -9.17
N ILE A 10 -5.30 -2.51 -8.38
CA ILE A 10 -4.90 -2.78 -6.98
C ILE A 10 -3.52 -3.46 -6.93
N SER A 11 -3.26 -4.39 -7.84
CA SER A 11 -1.96 -5.07 -7.94
C SER A 11 -0.82 -4.09 -8.27
N ASP A 12 -1.08 -3.15 -9.19
CA ASP A 12 -0.11 -2.11 -9.56
C ASP A 12 0.21 -1.22 -8.35
N MET A 13 -0.81 -0.76 -7.63
CA MET A 13 -0.62 0.06 -6.42
C MET A 13 0.22 -0.64 -5.34
N VAL A 14 0.01 -1.96 -5.13
CA VAL A 14 0.84 -2.73 -4.19
C VAL A 14 2.28 -2.85 -4.68
N THR A 15 2.47 -3.00 -5.99
CA THR A 15 3.81 -3.08 -6.60
C THR A 15 4.54 -1.75 -6.48
N ASP A 16 3.85 -0.63 -6.68
CA ASP A 16 4.41 0.72 -6.51
C ASP A 16 4.82 0.96 -5.05
N LEU A 17 3.94 0.64 -4.11
CA LEU A 17 4.18 0.77 -2.67
C LEU A 17 5.48 0.05 -2.24
N LEU A 18 5.66 -1.19 -2.68
CA LEU A 18 6.77 -2.04 -2.24
C LEU A 18 8.05 -1.83 -3.06
N PHE A 19 7.92 -1.40 -4.31
CA PHE A 19 9.05 -1.40 -5.24
C PHE A 19 9.26 -0.09 -5.97
N TYR A 20 8.32 0.38 -6.79
CA TYR A 20 8.61 1.46 -7.74
C TYR A 20 8.80 2.81 -7.05
N ASP A 21 7.94 3.15 -6.08
CA ASP A 21 8.07 4.40 -5.33
C ASP A 21 9.31 4.41 -4.42
N ARG A 22 9.82 3.23 -4.07
CA ARG A 22 10.91 3.03 -3.10
C ARG A 22 12.30 3.09 -3.73
N LYS A 23 12.41 3.17 -5.07
CA LYS A 23 13.70 3.09 -5.77
C LYS A 23 14.63 4.25 -5.44
N GLU A 24 14.08 5.45 -5.35
CA GLU A 24 14.83 6.70 -5.11
C GLU A 24 14.46 7.34 -3.75
N ASP A 25 13.66 6.65 -2.95
CA ASP A 25 13.19 7.12 -1.65
C ASP A 25 14.25 6.85 -0.57
N ILE A 26 14.90 7.91 -0.10
CA ILE A 26 15.99 7.81 0.89
C ILE A 26 15.45 7.51 2.28
N GLU A 27 14.23 7.98 2.60
CA GLU A 27 13.63 7.84 3.94
C GLU A 27 12.95 6.48 4.11
N LEU A 28 12.32 5.98 3.03
CA LEU A 28 11.71 4.65 2.99
C LEU A 28 12.28 3.86 1.79
N PRO A 29 13.53 3.38 1.89
CA PRO A 29 14.18 2.68 0.78
C PRO A 29 13.55 1.32 0.50
N LYS A 30 13.82 0.80 -0.70
CA LYS A 30 13.40 -0.55 -1.10
C LYS A 30 13.78 -1.60 -0.06
N GLY A 31 12.83 -2.46 0.32
CA GLY A 31 13.03 -3.49 1.34
C GLY A 31 12.76 -3.04 2.79
N ALA A 32 12.57 -1.74 3.04
CA ALA A 32 12.35 -1.23 4.39
C ALA A 32 11.02 -1.71 4.99
N ILE A 33 9.95 -1.78 4.18
CA ILE A 33 8.63 -2.26 4.61
C ILE A 33 8.71 -3.76 4.93
N GLU A 34 9.34 -4.54 4.05
CA GLU A 34 9.52 -5.99 4.24
C GLU A 34 10.35 -6.28 5.49
N LYS A 35 11.41 -5.49 5.72
CA LYS A 35 12.21 -5.57 6.95
C LYS A 35 11.38 -5.22 8.18
N ALA A 36 10.57 -4.16 8.14
CA ALA A 36 9.72 -3.76 9.26
C ALA A 36 8.66 -4.83 9.60
N ILE A 37 8.12 -5.52 8.59
CA ILE A 37 7.23 -6.68 8.78
C ILE A 37 8.00 -7.84 9.41
N LYS A 38 9.18 -8.16 8.88
CA LYS A 38 10.03 -9.26 9.38
C LYS A 38 10.48 -9.04 10.82
N ASP A 39 10.76 -7.80 11.19
CA ASP A 39 11.16 -7.40 12.54
C ASP A 39 9.95 -7.17 13.47
N GLU A 40 8.73 -7.51 13.02
CA GLU A 40 7.47 -7.38 13.77
C GLU A 40 7.15 -5.94 14.26
N ILE A 41 7.76 -4.92 13.64
CA ILE A 41 7.49 -3.51 13.93
C ILE A 41 6.09 -3.12 13.45
N ILE A 42 5.68 -3.67 12.31
CA ILE A 42 4.34 -3.56 11.75
C ILE A 42 3.89 -4.94 11.25
N SER A 43 2.59 -5.15 11.11
CA SER A 43 2.02 -6.34 10.46
C SER A 43 1.43 -6.01 9.10
N ILE A 44 1.16 -7.03 8.29
CA ILE A 44 0.39 -6.87 7.04
C ILE A 44 -1.00 -6.31 7.36
N ASP A 45 -1.63 -6.77 8.44
CA ASP A 45 -2.96 -6.30 8.87
C ASP A 45 -2.95 -4.81 9.20
N TYR A 46 -1.87 -4.29 9.80
CA TYR A 46 -1.70 -2.87 10.04
C TYR A 46 -1.73 -2.07 8.72
N ILE A 47 -1.00 -2.53 7.69
CA ILE A 47 -1.00 -1.89 6.37
C ILE A 47 -2.40 -1.91 5.76
N VAL A 48 -3.07 -3.06 5.78
CA VAL A 48 -4.43 -3.22 5.23
C VAL A 48 -5.44 -2.32 5.96
N ASP A 49 -5.33 -2.20 7.28
CA ASP A 49 -6.21 -1.32 8.06
C ASP A 49 -6.00 0.16 7.71
N MET A 50 -4.75 0.58 7.51
CA MET A 50 -4.43 1.93 7.05
C MET A 50 -5.00 2.22 5.65
N PHE A 51 -4.83 1.28 4.70
CA PHE A 51 -5.43 1.39 3.37
C PHE A 51 -6.96 1.51 3.44
N ARG A 52 -7.61 0.68 4.27
CA ARG A 52 -9.07 0.73 4.46
C ARG A 52 -9.50 2.10 4.98
N LYS A 53 -8.85 2.61 6.03
CA LYS A 53 -9.18 3.91 6.63
C LYS A 53 -9.07 5.05 5.63
N GLU A 54 -7.97 5.11 4.87
CA GLU A 54 -7.78 6.15 3.86
C GLU A 54 -8.79 6.02 2.70
N LEU A 55 -9.08 4.81 2.22
CA LEU A 55 -10.11 4.58 1.21
C LEU A 55 -11.49 5.03 1.70
N GLU A 56 -11.91 4.59 2.90
CA GLU A 56 -13.20 4.95 3.47
C GLU A 56 -13.34 6.45 3.70
N ARG A 57 -12.26 7.11 4.16
CA ARG A 57 -12.21 8.56 4.33
C ARG A 57 -12.45 9.27 3.00
N ASN A 58 -11.66 8.96 1.98
CA ASN A 58 -11.78 9.61 0.68
C ASN A 58 -13.11 9.31 -0.02
N LEU A 59 -13.71 8.14 0.21
CA LEU A 59 -15.05 7.83 -0.31
C LEU A 59 -16.18 8.58 0.42
N LYS A 60 -15.97 8.95 1.69
CA LYS A 60 -16.91 9.78 2.46
C LYS A 60 -16.78 11.26 2.10
N ASP A 61 -15.56 11.73 1.86
CA ASP A 61 -15.26 13.13 1.53
C ASP A 61 -15.59 13.50 0.07
N ASN A 62 -15.74 12.50 -0.82
CA ASN A 62 -16.21 12.67 -2.20
C ASN A 62 -17.75 12.62 -2.34
N LYS A 63 -18.50 12.92 -1.27
CA LYS A 63 -19.98 13.03 -1.27
C LYS A 63 -20.45 14.47 -1.13
#